data_AF-A0A2S3QJR4-F1
#
_entry.id   AF-A0A2S3QJR4-F1
#
_cell.length_a   1.000
_cell.length_b   1.000
_cell.length_c   1.000
_cell.angle_alpha   90.00
_cell.angle_beta   90.00
_cell.angle_gamma   90.00
#
_symmetry.space_group_name_H-M   'P 1'
#
loop_
_entity.id
_entity.type
_entity.pdbx_description
1 polymer ?
#
loop_
_entity_poly.entity_id
_entity_poly.type
_entity_poly.pdbx_seq_one_letter_code
_entity_poly.pdbx_strand_id
1 'polypeptide(L)' 'MPHHLVDALDKVADGEGRHRSEVIRESVEFYIAEQRKRQLRQELIQGYQELGALNASLAEEPWEYAGSPQE' A
#
# COMPACT_ATOMS: atom_id res chain seq x y z
N MET A 1 -14.32 -10.36 -21.89
CA MET A 1 -14.97 -10.13 -20.58
C MET A 1 -16.33 -10.82 -20.58
N PRO A 2 -16.82 -11.31 -19.44
CA PRO A 2 -18.20 -11.80 -19.32
C PRO A 2 -19.21 -10.71 -19.70
N HIS A 3 -20.30 -11.09 -20.36
CA HIS A 3 -21.30 -10.13 -20.86
C HIS A 3 -21.88 -9.22 -19.77
N HIS A 4 -22.24 -9.78 -18.61
CA HIS A 4 -22.77 -9.00 -17.49
C HIS A 4 -21.82 -7.89 -16.99
N LEU A 5 -20.51 -8.11 -17.10
CA LEU A 5 -19.48 -7.15 -16.71
C LEU A 5 -19.36 -6.02 -17.74
N VAL A 6 -19.47 -6.35 -19.02
CA VAL A 6 -19.51 -5.37 -20.10
C VAL A 6 -20.72 -4.46 -19.95
N ASP A 7 -21.91 -5.03 -19.70
CA ASP A 7 -23.15 -4.27 -19.53
C ASP A 7 -23.10 -3.35 -18.30
N ALA A 8 -22.48 -3.80 -17.21
CA ALA A 8 -22.28 -2.98 -16.02
C ALA A 8 -21.35 -1.81 -16.30
N LEU A 9 -20.26 -2.05 -17.04
CA LEU A 9 -19.30 -1.03 -17.44
C LEU A 9 -19.92 0.00 -18.39
N ASP A 10 -20.78 -0.42 -19.30
CA ASP A 10 -21.53 0.49 -20.17
C ASP A 10 -22.43 1.41 -19.38
N LYS A 11 -23.19 0.87 -18.42
CA LYS A 11 -24.06 1.70 -17.57
C LYS A 11 -23.29 2.74 -16.77
N VAL A 12 -22.10 2.40 -16.28
CA VAL A 12 -21.22 3.34 -15.56
C VAL A 12 -20.68 4.40 -16.51
N ALA A 13 -20.15 3.98 -17.67
CA ALA A 13 -19.59 4.88 -18.67
C ALA A 13 -20.66 5.88 -19.18
N ASP A 14 -21.85 5.38 -19.51
CA ASP A 14 -22.98 6.18 -19.96
C ASP A 14 -23.48 7.15 -18.86
N GLY A 15 -23.54 6.68 -17.61
CA GLY A 15 -23.94 7.50 -16.47
C GLY A 15 -22.96 8.63 -16.15
N GLU A 16 -21.68 8.44 -16.45
CA GLU A 16 -20.62 9.45 -16.27
C GLU A 16 -20.37 10.30 -17.54
N GLY A 17 -20.99 9.96 -18.67
CA GLY A 17 -20.75 10.62 -19.97
C GLY A 17 -19.34 10.36 -20.53
N ARG A 18 -18.77 9.19 -20.22
CA ARG A 18 -17.39 8.80 -20.53
C ARG A 18 -17.34 7.58 -21.44
N HIS A 19 -16.18 7.30 -22.03
CA HIS A 19 -16.00 6.07 -22.76
C HIS A 19 -15.68 4.89 -21.85
N ARG A 20 -16.19 3.70 -22.20
CA ARG A 20 -15.88 2.43 -21.52
C ARG A 20 -14.37 2.21 -21.35
N SER A 21 -13.57 2.60 -22.32
CA SER A 21 -12.10 2.47 -22.28
C SER A 21 -11.45 3.29 -21.16
N GLU A 22 -12.02 4.43 -20.80
CA GLU A 22 -11.55 5.27 -19.70
C GLU A 22 -11.85 4.61 -18.36
N VAL A 23 -13.08 4.12 -18.19
CA VAL A 23 -13.50 3.39 -16.98
C VAL A 23 -12.64 2.15 -16.75
N ILE A 24 -12.34 1.39 -17.82
CA ILE A 24 -11.45 0.23 -17.75
C ILE A 24 -10.04 0.65 -17.32
N ARG A 25 -9.49 1.70 -17.95
CA ARG A 25 -8.14 2.16 -17.67
C ARG A 25 -7.99 2.55 -16.19
N GLU A 26 -8.88 3.40 -15.69
CA GLU A 26 -8.85 3.86 -14.31
C GLU A 26 -9.03 2.71 -13.31
N SER A 27 -9.95 1.80 -13.60
CA SER A 27 -10.18 0.62 -12.76
C SER A 27 -8.93 -0.26 -12.67
N VAL A 28 -8.22 -0.45 -13.79
CA VAL A 28 -6.99 -1.24 -13.83
C VAL A 28 -5.85 -0.53 -13.12
N GLU A 29 -5.69 0.78 -13.34
CA GLU A 29 -4.68 1.60 -12.65
C GLU A 29 -4.87 1.57 -11.14
N PHE A 30 -6.12 1.73 -10.68
CA PHE A 30 -6.49 1.63 -9.27
C PHE A 30 -6.17 0.24 -8.70
N TYR A 31 -6.56 -0.82 -9.40
CA TYR A 31 -6.30 -2.20 -8.97
C TYR A 31 -4.79 -2.46 -8.80
N ILE A 32 -3.97 -2.03 -9.76
CA ILE A 32 -2.51 -2.19 -9.71
C ILE A 32 -1.93 -1.41 -8.53
N ALA A 33 -2.38 -0.18 -8.28
CA ALA A 33 -1.92 0.64 -7.16
C ALA A 33 -2.24 -0.03 -5.81
N GLU A 34 -3.46 -0.54 -5.64
CA GLU A 34 -3.85 -1.25 -4.42
C GLU A 34 -3.10 -2.57 -4.22
N GLN A 35 -2.79 -3.32 -5.28
CA GLN A 35 -1.93 -4.50 -5.20
C GLN A 35 -0.53 -4.14 -4.69
N ARG A 36 0.09 -3.10 -5.25
CA ARG A 36 1.42 -2.62 -4.80
C ARG A 36 1.41 -2.20 -3.33
N LYS A 37 0.38 -1.48 -2.90
CA LYS A 37 0.20 -1.07 -1.49
C LYS A 37 0.07 -2.27 -0.55
N ARG A 38 -0.69 -3.30 -0.96
CA ARG A 38 -0.81 -4.55 -0.19
C ARG A 38 0.52 -5.27 -0.09
N GLN A 39 1.25 -5.37 -1.19
CA GLN A 39 2.57 -5.99 -1.20
C GLN A 39 3.55 -5.27 -0.27
N LEU A 40 3.67 -3.95 -0.38
CA LEU A 40 4.53 -3.15 0.49
C LEU A 40 4.18 -3.33 1.97
N ARG A 41 2.88 -3.38 2.30
CA ARG A 41 2.44 -3.63 3.67
C ARG A 41 2.90 -5.00 4.18
N GLN A 42 2.83 -6.04 3.35
CA GLN A 42 3.30 -7.38 3.73
C GLN A 42 4.81 -7.41 3.92
N GLU A 43 5.57 -6.79 3.03
CA GLU A 43 7.03 -6.67 3.15
C GLU A 43 7.43 -5.93 4.42
N LEU A 44 6.73 -4.84 4.78
CA LEU A 44 6.94 -4.13 6.03
C LEU A 44 6.66 -5.00 7.25
N ILE A 45 5.50 -5.68 7.28
CA ILE A 45 5.14 -6.57 8.39
C ILE A 45 6.21 -7.66 8.58
N GLN A 46 6.64 -8.27 7.47
CA GLN A 46 7.67 -9.30 7.49
C GLN A 46 9.00 -8.76 8.04
N GLY A 47 9.47 -7.62 7.53
CA GLY A 47 10.70 -7.00 8.03
C GLY A 47 10.64 -6.64 9.52
N TYR A 48 9.49 -6.17 10.01
CA TYR A 48 9.29 -5.91 11.43
C TYR A 48 9.32 -7.18 12.29
N GLN A 49 8.79 -8.30 11.79
CA GLN A 49 8.83 -9.58 12.48
C GLN A 49 10.26 -10.15 12.52
N GLU A 50 10.99 -10.06 11.42
CA GLU A 50 12.39 -10.51 11.32
C GLU A 50 13.31 -9.72 12.26
N LEU A 51 13.10 -8.41 12.37
CA LEU A 51 13.88 -7.54 13.25
C LEU A 51 13.34 -7.47 14.68
N GLY A 52 12.25 -8.16 15.01
CA GLY A 52 11.56 -8.00 16.29
C GLY A 52 12.47 -8.21 17.51
N ALA A 53 13.33 -9.23 17.49
CA ALA A 53 14.27 -9.50 18.57
C ALA A 53 15.37 -8.42 18.69
N LEU A 54 15.90 -7.93 17.56
CA LEU A 54 16.90 -6.86 17.52
C LEU A 54 16.31 -5.52 17.97
N ASN A 55 15.10 -5.20 17.51
CA ASN A 55 14.40 -3.98 17.88
C ASN A 55 14.08 -3.98 19.39
N ALA A 56 13.73 -5.13 19.95
CA ALA A 56 13.51 -5.28 21.39
C ALA A 56 14.81 -5.05 22.18
N SER A 57 15.92 -5.67 21.76
CA SER A 57 17.21 -5.48 22.45
C SER A 57 17.69 -4.04 22.39
N LEU A 58 17.59 -3.38 21.23
CA LEU A 58 17.96 -1.96 21.08
C LEU A 58 17.05 -1.02 21.89
N ALA A 59 15.77 -1.35 22.04
CA ALA A 59 14.85 -0.54 22.84
C ALA A 59 15.13 -0.63 24.34
N GLU A 60 15.72 -1.73 24.79
CA GLU A 60 16.13 -1.96 26.18
C GLU A 60 17.55 -1.47 26.47
N GLU A 61 18.34 -1.09 25.45
CA GLU A 61 19.66 -0.50 25.65
C GLU A 61 19.53 0.89 26.32
N PRO A 62 20.23 1.12 27.45
CA PRO A 62 20.28 2.44 28.05
C PRO A 62 21.01 3.39 27.10
N TRP A 63 20.32 4.47 26.71
CA TRP A 63 20.93 5.55 25.95
C TRP A 63 22.04 6.20 26.80
N GLU A 64 23.30 5.88 26.52
CA GLU A 64 24.40 6.72 27.00
C GLU A 64 24.27 8.08 26.31
N TYR A 65 23.83 9.08 27.07
CA TYR A 65 23.84 10.47 26.64
C TYR A 65 25.30 10.87 26.40
N ALA A 66 25.76 10.75 25.15
CA ALA A 66 27.10 11.13 24.71
C ALA A 66 27.26 12.66 24.62
N GLY A 67 26.94 13.36 25.71
CA GLY A 67 26.87 14.80 25.69
C GLY A 67 26.77 15.45 27.06
N SER A 68 27.48 15.00 28.08
CA SER A 68 27.73 15.88 29.23
C SER A 68 28.44 17.15 28.71
N PRO A 69 27.83 18.35 28.85
CA PRO A 69 28.56 19.60 28.63
C PRO A 69 29.70 19.63 29.66
N GLN A 70 30.93 19.75 29.18
CA GLN A 70 32.06 20.05 30.06
C GLN A 70 31.85 21.49 30.55
N GLU A 71 31.56 21.65 31.84
CA GLU A 71 31.60 22.94 32.55
C GLU A 71 33.02 23.50 32.59
#